data_AF-A0A1K2I8N2-F1
#
_entry.id   AF-A0A1K2I8N2-F1
#
_cell.length_a   1.000
_cell.length_b   1.000
_cell.length_c   1.000
_cell.angle_alpha   90.00
_cell.angle_beta   90.00
_cell.angle_gamma   90.00
#
_symmetry.space_group_name_H-M   'P 1'
#
loop_
_entity.id
_entity.type
_entity.pdbx_description
1 polymer ?
#
loop_
_entity_poly.entity_id
_entity_poly.type
_entity_poly.pdbx_seq_one_letter_code
_entity_poly.pdbx_strand_id
1 'polypeptide(L)'
;MKKLMIMCGSGVATSTVVTGKVKSWLADEGLADQVKLYQSKVAEEVNHIDDYDVIVSTTLVPANIKDKVINGVPLLTGVGAEAVFSEIKKELTE
;
A
#
# COMPACT_ATOMS: atom_id res chain seq x y z
N MET A 1 -0.65 3.88 15.80
CA MET A 1 -1.38 3.85 14.52
C MET A 1 -0.34 3.81 13.43
N LYS A 2 -0.31 2.73 12.65
CA LYS A 2 0.62 2.58 11.52
C LYS A 2 0.09 3.33 10.31
N LYS A 3 0.98 3.97 9.54
CA LYS A 3 0.60 4.69 8.32
C LYS A 3 0.92 3.82 7.10
N LEU A 4 -0.11 3.53 6.31
CA LEU A 4 0.02 2.77 5.07
C LEU A 4 -0.21 3.71 3.88
N MET A 5 0.82 3.94 3.08
CA MET A 5 0.78 4.79 1.89
C MET A 5 0.57 3.95 0.64
N ILE A 6 -0.41 4.32 -0.19
CA ILE A 6 -0.68 3.71 -1.49
C ILE A 6 -0.25 4.70 -2.57
N MET A 7 0.80 4.34 -3.30
CA MET A 7 1.30 5.13 -4.41
C MET A 7 0.74 4.63 -5.74
N CYS A 8 0.25 5.54 -6.57
CA CYS A 8 -0.18 5.23 -7.93
C CYS A 8 0.53 6.09 -8.97
N GLY A 9 1.00 5.45 -10.05
CA GLY A 9 1.67 6.13 -11.17
C GLY A 9 0.74 6.65 -12.25
N SER A 10 -0.44 6.02 -12.41
CA SER A 10 -1.26 6.15 -13.62
C SER A 10 -2.60 6.88 -13.41
N GLY A 11 -2.97 7.21 -12.17
CA GLY A 11 -4.18 7.98 -11.87
C GLY A 11 -4.88 7.57 -10.57
N VAL A 12 -5.78 8.45 -10.09
CA VAL A 12 -6.52 8.30 -8.80
C VAL A 12 -7.57 7.18 -8.84
N ALA A 13 -8.02 6.79 -10.03
CA ALA A 13 -9.08 5.80 -10.20
C ALA A 13 -8.67 4.41 -9.66
N THR A 14 -7.45 3.97 -9.98
CA THR A 14 -6.91 2.68 -9.58
C THR A 14 -6.58 2.60 -8.10
N SER A 15 -6.14 3.71 -7.48
CA SER A 15 -5.87 3.77 -6.04
C SER A 15 -7.14 3.66 -5.19
N THR A 16 -8.27 4.21 -5.65
CA THR A 16 -9.55 4.11 -4.91
C THR A 16 -10.01 2.66 -4.73
N VAL A 17 -9.84 1.83 -5.77
CA VAL A 17 -10.19 0.40 -5.72
C VAL A 17 -9.30 -0.34 -4.73
N VAL A 18 -8.00 -0.10 -4.78
CA VAL A 18 -7.03 -0.74 -3.88
C VAL A 18 -7.28 -0.32 -2.43
N THR A 19 -7.41 0.98 -2.17
CA THR A 19 -7.74 1.51 -0.84
C THR A 19 -9.02 0.89 -0.28
N GLY A 20 -10.07 0.76 -1.11
CA GLY A 20 -11.32 0.12 -0.70
C GLY A 20 -11.13 -1.34 -0.27
N LYS A 21 -10.40 -2.13 -1.06
CA LYS A 21 -10.10 -3.53 -0.73
C LYS A 21 -9.26 -3.65 0.54
N VAL A 22 -8.18 -2.87 0.65
CA VAL A 22 -7.31 -2.85 1.83
C VAL A 22 -8.10 -2.47 3.07
N LYS A 23 -8.96 -1.44 2.99
CA LYS A 23 -9.80 -1.00 4.10
C LYS A 23 -10.78 -2.07 4.55
N SER A 24 -11.42 -2.76 3.61
CA SER A 24 -12.34 -3.86 3.93
C SER A 24 -11.61 -5.03 4.59
N TRP A 25 -10.44 -5.40 4.07
CA TRP A 25 -9.61 -6.44 4.64
C TRP A 25 -9.09 -6.07 6.05
N LEU A 26 -8.63 -4.84 6.24
CA LEU A 26 -8.23 -4.32 7.56
C LEU A 26 -9.39 -4.35 8.56
N ALA A 27 -10.62 -4.08 8.13
CA ALA A 27 -11.80 -4.13 8.98
C ALA A 27 -12.14 -5.57 9.40
N ASP A 28 -12.03 -6.52 8.47
CA ASP A 28 -12.23 -7.96 8.73
C ASP A 28 -11.21 -8.49 9.76
N GLU A 29 -9.96 -8.02 9.65
CA GLU A 29 -8.86 -8.36 10.55
C GLU A 29 -8.89 -7.60 11.90
N GLY A 30 -9.81 -6.64 12.09
CA GLY A 30 -9.84 -5.80 13.30
C GLY A 30 -8.66 -4.80 13.40
N LEU A 31 -7.98 -4.54 12.29
CA LEU A 31 -6.84 -3.63 12.18
C LEU A 31 -7.24 -2.24 11.63
N ALA A 32 -8.49 -2.05 11.22
CA ALA A 32 -8.96 -0.80 10.61
C ALA A 32 -8.71 0.46 11.47
N ASP A 33 -8.82 0.37 12.79
CA ASP A 33 -8.54 1.48 13.70
C ASP A 33 -7.03 1.64 14.02
N GLN A 34 -6.23 0.64 13.67
CA GLN A 34 -4.78 0.63 13.92
C GLN A 34 -3.99 1.16 12.73
N VAL A 35 -4.57 1.13 11.52
CA VAL A 35 -3.91 1.47 10.26
C VAL A 35 -4.58 2.65 9.57
N LYS A 36 -3.79 3.65 9.22
CA LYS A 36 -4.25 4.84 8.50
C LYS A 36 -3.79 4.78 7.04
N LEU A 37 -4.75 4.69 6.14
CA LEU A 37 -4.51 4.64 4.70
C LEU A 37 -4.30 6.05 4.13
N TYR A 38 -3.22 6.21 3.36
CA TYR A 38 -2.88 7.40 2.61
C TYR A 38 -2.76 7.06 1.13
N GLN A 39 -3.03 8.03 0.26
CA GLN A 39 -2.89 7.85 -1.19
C GLN A 39 -2.16 9.05 -1.77
N SER A 40 -1.15 8.80 -2.60
CA SER A 40 -0.39 9.84 -3.28
C SER A 40 0.24 9.31 -4.58
N LYS A 41 0.98 10.17 -5.28
CA LYS A 41 1.76 9.76 -6.45
C LYS A 41 3.14 9.31 -6.01
N VAL A 42 3.70 8.28 -6.66
CA VAL A 42 5.08 7.84 -6.40
C VAL A 42 6.05 9.01 -6.49
N ALA A 43 5.93 9.86 -7.51
CA ALA A 43 6.87 10.94 -7.76
C ALA A 43 6.89 12.02 -6.65
N GLU A 44 5.77 12.22 -5.96
CA GLU A 44 5.66 13.23 -4.89
C GLU A 44 6.09 12.63 -3.54
N GLU A 45 5.76 11.36 -3.31
CA GLU A 45 5.93 10.71 -2.01
C GLU A 45 7.20 9.85 -1.90
N VAL A 46 7.95 9.66 -2.99
CA VAL A 46 9.22 8.90 -3.00
C VAL A 46 10.26 9.48 -2.02
N ASN A 47 10.21 10.79 -1.74
CA ASN A 47 11.10 11.44 -0.77
C ASN A 47 10.59 11.37 0.67
N HIS A 48 9.31 11.03 0.87
CA HIS A 48 8.66 10.97 2.18
C HIS A 48 8.38 9.53 2.63
N ILE A 49 8.90 8.54 1.92
CA ILE A 49 8.69 7.12 2.23
C ILE A 49 9.07 6.74 3.66
N ASP A 50 10.11 7.36 4.23
CA ASP A 50 10.55 7.08 5.60
C ASP A 50 9.56 7.57 6.68
N ASP A 51 8.56 8.38 6.33
CA ASP A 51 7.53 8.84 7.27
C ASP A 51 6.37 7.84 7.44
N TYR A 52 6.32 6.82 6.58
CA TYR A 52 5.29 5.79 6.52
C TYR A 52 5.84 4.44 6.96
N ASP A 53 5.03 3.69 7.73
CA ASP A 53 5.40 2.33 8.15
C ASP A 53 5.31 1.35 6.99
N VAL A 54 4.29 1.49 6.12
CA VAL A 54 4.05 0.57 5.01
C VAL A 54 3.76 1.35 3.74
N ILE A 55 4.36 0.94 2.63
CA ILE A 55 4.21 1.63 1.36
C ILE A 55 3.90 0.62 0.28
N VAL A 56 2.83 0.86 -0.46
CA VAL A 56 2.33 -0.02 -1.52
C VAL A 56 2.35 0.78 -2.81
N SER A 57 3.19 0.38 -3.77
CA SER A 57 3.21 1.01 -5.10
C SER A 57 2.55 0.13 -6.13
N THR A 58 1.62 0.71 -6.88
CA THR A 58 0.99 0.08 -8.04
C THR A 58 1.73 0.33 -9.36
N THR A 59 2.93 0.89 -9.30
CA THR A 59 3.77 1.20 -10.46
C THR A 59 5.25 0.90 -10.18
N LEU A 60 6.07 1.04 -11.22
CA LEU A 60 7.52 0.95 -11.09
C LEU A 60 8.03 2.04 -10.15
N VAL A 61 8.76 1.61 -9.12
CA VAL A 61 9.50 2.48 -8.20
C VAL A 61 10.99 2.33 -8.45
N PRO A 62 11.78 3.39 -8.19
CA PRO A 62 13.23 3.30 -8.34
C PRO A 62 13.82 2.31 -7.32
N ALA A 63 14.91 1.64 -7.72
CA ALA A 63 15.48 0.52 -6.97
C ALA A 63 15.95 0.90 -5.56
N ASN A 64 16.28 2.18 -5.34
CA ASN A 64 16.68 2.71 -4.04
C ASN A 64 15.58 2.64 -2.98
N ILE A 65 14.31 2.63 -3.38
CA ILE A 65 13.16 2.57 -2.46
C ILE A 65 12.43 1.24 -2.54
N LYS A 66 12.75 0.42 -3.55
CA LYS A 66 12.04 -0.83 -3.85
C LYS A 66 12.02 -1.81 -2.67
N ASP A 67 13.08 -1.82 -1.86
CA ASP A 67 13.16 -2.66 -0.66
C ASP A 67 12.17 -2.24 0.43
N LYS A 68 11.79 -0.95 0.47
CA LYS A 68 10.82 -0.39 1.43
C LYS A 68 9.41 -0.29 0.85
N VAL A 69 9.19 -0.78 -0.38
CA VAL A 69 7.91 -0.63 -1.09
C VAL A 69 7.39 -1.97 -1.56
N ILE A 70 6.20 -2.30 -1.08
CA ILE A 70 5.45 -3.49 -1.46
C ILE A 70 4.84 -3.29 -2.85
N ASN A 71 4.92 -4.32 -3.68
CA ASN A 71 4.35 -4.28 -5.02
C ASN A 71 2.83 -4.48 -4.96
N GLY A 72 2.08 -3.41 -5.21
CA GLY A 72 0.62 -3.38 -5.24
C GLY A 72 0.00 -3.71 -6.59
N VAL A 73 0.78 -3.95 -7.64
CA VAL A 73 0.26 -4.37 -8.96
C VAL A 73 -0.68 -5.58 -8.88
N PRO A 74 -0.43 -6.62 -8.05
CA PRO A 74 -1.34 -7.76 -7.88
C PRO A 74 -2.74 -7.35 -7.39
N LEU A 75 -2.84 -6.30 -6.56
CA LEU A 75 -4.12 -5.79 -6.03
C LEU A 75 -5.03 -5.25 -7.14
N LEU A 76 -4.44 -4.71 -8.22
CA LEU A 76 -5.14 -4.25 -9.40
C LEU A 76 -5.61 -5.39 -10.29
N THR A 77 -4.73 -6.36 -10.55
CA THR A 77 -5.05 -7.51 -11.41
C THR A 77 -6.01 -8.50 -10.73
N GLY A 78 -6.11 -8.47 -9.40
CA GLY A 78 -6.91 -9.40 -8.59
C GLY A 78 -6.25 -10.76 -8.39
N VAL A 79 -5.19 -11.07 -9.13
CA VAL A 79 -4.43 -12.31 -9.01
C VAL A 79 -3.27 -12.08 -8.05
N GLY A 80 -3.25 -12.82 -6.93
CA GLY A 80 -2.20 -12.68 -5.91
C GLY A 80 -2.36 -11.49 -4.96
N ALA A 81 -3.55 -10.88 -4.92
CA ALA A 81 -3.86 -9.81 -3.97
C ALA A 81 -3.69 -10.24 -2.50
N GLU A 82 -4.04 -11.49 -2.18
CA GLU A 82 -3.92 -12.08 -0.84
C GLU A 82 -2.46 -12.15 -0.37
N ALA A 83 -1.52 -12.47 -1.26
CA ALA A 83 -0.10 -12.49 -0.93
C ALA A 83 0.39 -11.09 -0.53
N VAL A 84 -0.05 -10.06 -1.27
CA VAL A 84 0.27 -8.66 -0.94
C VAL A 84 -0.35 -8.25 0.40
N PHE A 85 -1.61 -8.62 0.67
CA PHE A 85 -2.22 -8.37 1.98
C PHE A 85 -1.48 -9.06 3.12
N SER A 86 -1.00 -10.28 2.90
CA SER A 86 -0.21 -11.02 3.89
C SER A 86 1.13 -10.33 4.18
N GLU A 87 1.81 -9.83 3.14
CA GLU A 87 3.03 -9.01 3.28
C GLU A 87 2.77 -7.73 4.06
N ILE A 88 1.70 -7.00 3.70
CA ILE A 88 1.25 -5.79 4.41
C ILE A 88 0.97 -6.12 5.88
N LYS A 89 0.26 -7.21 6.17
CA LYS A 89 -0.04 -7.65 7.55
C LYS A 89 1.23 -7.90 8.34
N LYS A 90 2.20 -8.55 7.72
CA LYS A 90 3.47 -8.91 8.34
C LYS A 90 4.24 -7.65 8.75
N GLU A 91 4.41 -6.70 7.84
CA GLU A 91 4.99 -5.37 8.13
C GLU A 91 4.18 -4.58 9.18
N LEU A 92 2.85 -4.74 9.19
CA LEU A 92 2.00 -4.10 10.20
C LEU A 92 2.11 -4.73 11.59
N THR A 93 2.55 -5.98 11.71
CA THR A 93 2.57 -6.75 12.97
C THR A 93 3.98 -6.91 13.54
N GLU A 94 5.02 -6.84 12.70
CA GLU A 94 6.43 -6.66 13.12
C GLU A 94 6.67 -5.26 13.69
#